data_AF-A0A7W9ET98-F1
#
_entry.id   AF-A0A7W9ET98-F1
#
_cell.length_a   1.000
_cell.length_b   1.000
_cell.length_c   1.000
_cell.angle_alpha   90.00
_cell.angle_beta   90.00
_cell.angle_gamma   90.00
#
_symmetry.space_group_name_H-M   'P 1'
#
loop_
_entity.id
_entity.type
_entity.pdbx_description
1 polymer ?
#
loop_
_entity_poly.entity_id
_entity_poly.type
_entity_poly.pdbx_seq_one_letter_code
_entity_poly.pdbx_strand_id
1 'polypeptide(L)'
;MSNFEAPTASPTASENRQPRQSRLVKASLGCERLGRFDVTIRNVSKTGVGGKGPHGLHVGERVTLFMPAHPPMMATVRWVADTRFGIETDEPIETARLRAAHADQLVTADSKADFQIVPAPRLSTWRPGLGLNPNLPGSYGSRRGGG
;
A
#
# COMPACT_ATOMS: atom_id res chain seq x y z
N MET A 1 56.75 17.07 7.45
CA MET A 1 56.10 16.22 6.42
C MET A 1 54.77 15.78 6.99
N SER A 2 53.69 16.28 6.42
CA SER A 2 52.32 16.16 6.93
C SER A 2 51.70 14.82 6.55
N ASN A 3 51.16 14.08 7.52
CA ASN A 3 50.19 13.01 7.29
C ASN A 3 48.91 13.38 8.05
N PHE A 4 47.99 14.05 7.36
CA PHE A 4 46.60 14.13 7.81
C PHE A 4 45.84 13.00 7.10
N GLU A 5 45.75 11.87 7.78
CA GLU A 5 44.86 10.79 7.38
C GLU A 5 43.45 11.19 7.80
N ALA A 6 42.62 11.58 6.84
CA ALA A 6 41.20 11.81 7.07
C ALA A 6 40.47 10.46 7.02
N PRO A 7 39.79 10.01 8.09
CA PRO A 7 38.83 8.94 7.94
C PRO A 7 37.61 9.48 7.18
N THR A 8 37.64 9.25 5.86
CA THR A 8 36.42 9.20 5.04
C THR A 8 35.59 8.01 5.52
N ALA A 9 34.52 8.29 6.25
CA ALA A 9 33.35 7.45 6.29
C ALA A 9 32.16 8.28 6.77
N SER A 10 31.29 8.63 5.82
CA SER A 10 29.96 9.17 6.09
C SER A 10 29.25 8.30 7.14
N PRO A 11 28.62 8.88 8.18
CA PRO A 11 27.84 8.08 9.11
C PRO A 11 26.72 7.37 8.34
N THR A 12 26.70 6.05 8.41
CA THR A 12 25.67 5.19 7.87
C THR A 12 24.32 5.55 8.50
N ALA A 13 23.51 6.32 7.78
CA ALA A 13 22.17 6.80 8.17
C ALA A 13 21.10 5.69 8.18
N SER A 14 21.45 4.50 8.66
CA SER A 14 20.60 3.33 8.83
C SER A 14 20.24 3.05 10.29
N GLU A 15 20.86 3.72 11.25
CA GLU A 15 20.60 3.49 12.67
C GLU A 15 19.39 4.34 13.10
N ASN A 16 18.31 3.70 13.56
CA ASN A 16 17.15 4.32 14.20
C ASN A 16 16.02 4.86 13.30
N ARG A 17 15.75 4.24 12.15
CA ARG A 17 14.42 4.40 11.52
C ARG A 17 13.42 3.50 12.25
N GLN A 18 12.51 4.10 13.02
CA GLN A 18 11.43 3.37 13.68
C GLN A 18 10.65 2.48 12.70
N PRO A 19 10.18 1.29 13.13
CA PRO A 19 9.37 0.41 12.28
C PRO A 19 8.12 1.15 11.77
N ARG A 20 7.98 1.21 10.44
CA ARG A 20 6.83 1.82 9.77
C ARG A 20 5.90 0.71 9.30
N GLN A 21 4.63 0.79 9.67
CA GLN A 21 3.59 -0.08 9.11
C GLN A 21 3.14 0.51 7.77
N SER A 22 3.21 -0.29 6.69
CA SER A 22 2.62 0.07 5.40
C SER A 22 1.10 0.03 5.51
N ARG A 23 0.45 1.15 5.24
CA ARG A 23 -1.00 1.26 5.38
C ARG A 23 -1.58 2.38 4.54
N LEU A 24 -2.69 2.10 3.87
CA LEU A 24 -3.51 3.11 3.21
C LEU A 24 -4.57 3.61 4.18
N VAL A 25 -4.46 4.88 4.58
CA VAL A 25 -5.45 5.55 5.43
C VAL A 25 -5.88 6.84 4.75
N LYS A 26 -7.20 7.03 4.58
CA LYS A 26 -7.75 8.33 4.17
C LYS A 26 -7.67 9.30 5.35
N ALA A 27 -7.04 10.43 5.13
CA ALA A 27 -6.83 11.47 6.14
C ALA A 27 -6.99 12.84 5.50
N SER A 28 -6.93 13.90 6.30
CA SER A 28 -6.86 15.26 5.77
C SER A 28 -5.76 16.03 6.49
N LEU A 29 -5.10 16.94 5.79
CA LEU A 29 -4.20 17.93 6.36
C LEU A 29 -4.86 19.30 6.35
N GLY A 30 -4.70 20.05 7.43
CA GLY A 30 -4.94 21.49 7.46
C GLY A 30 -3.62 22.23 7.43
N CYS A 31 -3.42 23.13 6.47
CA CYS A 31 -2.33 24.11 6.53
C CYS A 31 -2.88 25.51 6.27
N GLU A 32 -2.20 26.51 6.80
CA GLU A 32 -2.63 27.91 6.72
C GLU A 32 -2.78 28.39 5.27
N ARG A 33 -1.85 27.99 4.41
CA ARG A 33 -1.77 28.44 3.00
C ARG A 33 -2.81 27.78 2.09
N LEU A 34 -3.09 26.50 2.28
CA LEU A 34 -3.92 25.69 1.38
C LEU A 34 -5.29 25.34 1.99
N GLY A 35 -5.54 25.74 3.23
CA GLY A 35 -6.70 25.29 3.98
C GLY A 35 -6.63 23.79 4.27
N ARG A 36 -7.79 23.13 4.26
CA ARG A 36 -7.93 21.71 4.56
C ARG A 36 -8.12 20.89 3.29
N PHE A 37 -7.33 19.83 3.12
CA PHE A 37 -7.39 18.96 1.95
C PHE A 37 -7.17 17.49 2.30
N ASP A 38 -7.76 16.61 1.50
CA ASP A 38 -7.66 15.16 1.66
C ASP A 38 -6.29 14.65 1.20
N VAL A 39 -5.76 13.67 1.94
CA VAL A 39 -4.50 12.99 1.64
C VAL A 39 -4.65 11.49 1.85
N THR A 40 -3.77 10.74 1.20
CA THR A 40 -3.62 9.31 1.43
C THR A 40 -2.31 9.05 2.19
N ILE A 41 -2.43 8.54 3.40
CA ILE A 41 -1.28 8.07 4.17
C ILE A 41 -0.92 6.68 3.66
N ARG A 42 0.38 6.42 3.50
CA ARG A 42 0.96 5.15 2.99
C ARG A 42 1.77 4.40 4.02
N ASN A 43 2.37 5.12 4.97
CA ASN A 43 3.12 4.52 6.06
C ASN A 43 2.94 5.34 7.34
N VAL A 44 2.93 4.64 8.47
CA VAL A 44 2.75 5.23 9.80
C VAL A 44 3.78 4.60 10.75
N SER A 45 4.47 5.44 11.52
CA SER A 45 5.27 5.06 12.70
C SER A 45 4.68 5.71 13.95
N LYS A 46 5.31 5.47 15.11
CA LYS A 46 4.90 6.11 16.37
C LYS A 46 5.02 7.64 16.33
N THR A 47 5.95 8.19 15.56
CA THR A 47 6.24 9.64 15.54
C THR A 47 5.93 10.34 14.22
N GLY A 48 5.38 9.64 13.24
CA GLY A 48 5.24 10.26 11.93
C GLY A 48 4.47 9.44 10.91
N VAL A 49 4.16 10.10 9.80
CA VAL A 49 3.42 9.50 8.69
C VAL A 49 4.02 9.92 7.35
N GLY A 50 4.04 9.00 6.39
CA GLY A 50 4.37 9.29 5.00
C GLY A 50 3.12 9.17 4.14
N GLY A 51 2.86 10.15 3.28
CA GLY A 51 1.64 10.20 2.49
C GLY A 51 1.83 10.84 1.11
N LYS A 52 0.70 10.96 0.40
CA LYS A 52 0.56 11.68 -0.87
C LYS A 52 -0.70 12.56 -0.80
N GLY A 53 -0.61 13.79 -1.30
CA GLY A 53 -1.72 14.74 -1.39
C GLY A 53 -1.85 15.36 -2.78
N PRO A 54 -2.88 16.20 -3.01
CA PRO A 54 -3.06 16.94 -4.26
C PRO A 54 -2.13 18.15 -4.41
N HIS A 55 -1.56 18.64 -3.30
CA HIS A 55 -0.73 19.84 -3.27
C HIS A 55 0.69 19.57 -2.80
N GLY A 56 1.64 20.40 -3.27
CA GLY A 56 2.99 20.46 -2.72
C GLY A 56 3.00 21.18 -1.37
N LEU A 57 3.60 20.54 -0.37
CA LEU A 57 3.90 21.11 0.94
C LEU A 57 5.30 21.72 0.96
N HIS A 58 5.62 22.52 1.98
CA HIS A 58 6.97 23.01 2.22
C HIS A 58 7.62 22.29 3.41
N VAL A 59 8.90 21.97 3.31
CA VAL A 59 9.66 21.43 4.44
C VAL A 59 9.71 22.47 5.57
N GLY A 60 9.45 22.05 6.80
CA GLY A 60 9.32 22.92 7.98
C GLY A 60 7.90 23.46 8.21
N GLU A 61 6.98 23.30 7.25
CA GLU A 61 5.60 23.78 7.39
C GLU A 61 4.88 23.09 8.55
N ARG A 62 4.17 23.88 9.38
CA ARG A 62 3.28 23.35 10.42
C ARG A 62 1.92 23.04 9.84
N VAL A 63 1.45 21.83 10.11
CA VAL A 63 0.18 21.31 9.60
C VAL A 63 -0.60 20.62 10.72
N THR A 64 -1.92 20.60 10.59
CA THR A 64 -2.80 19.79 11.44
C THR A 64 -3.12 18.49 10.72
N LEU A 65 -2.78 17.36 11.32
CA LEU A 65 -3.11 16.04 10.83
C LEU A 65 -4.44 15.56 11.43
N PHE A 66 -5.42 15.29 10.57
CA PHE A 66 -6.69 14.68 10.96
C PHE A 66 -6.74 13.25 10.42
N MET A 67 -6.75 12.27 11.32
CA MET A 67 -6.81 10.84 11.00
C MET A 67 -7.95 10.15 11.74
N PRO A 68 -8.47 9.02 11.22
CA PRO A 68 -9.45 8.22 11.93
C PRO A 68 -8.97 7.78 13.33
N ALA A 69 -9.90 7.78 14.30
CA ALA A 69 -9.66 7.38 15.69
C ALA A 69 -8.53 8.11 16.43
N HIS A 70 -8.12 9.28 15.95
CA HIS A 70 -7.16 10.16 16.62
C HIS A 70 -7.74 11.58 16.69
N PRO A 71 -7.47 12.32 17.78
CA PRO A 71 -7.71 13.76 17.76
C PRO A 71 -6.84 14.43 16.69
N PRO A 72 -7.20 15.66 16.26
CA PRO A 72 -6.33 16.45 15.41
C PRO A 72 -4.95 16.64 16.06
N MET A 73 -3.88 16.37 15.34
CA MET A 73 -2.51 16.46 15.86
C MET A 73 -1.70 17.52 15.12
N MET A 74 -0.96 18.34 15.85
CA MET A 74 0.07 19.19 15.27
C MET A 74 1.22 18.35 14.73
N ALA A 75 1.73 18.77 13.58
CA ALA A 75 2.80 18.07 12.90
C ALA A 75 3.63 19.05 12.07
N THR A 76 4.85 18.63 11.72
CA THR A 76 5.73 19.37 10.82
C THR A 76 6.22 18.52 9.67
N VAL A 77 6.27 19.16 8.51
CA VAL A 77 6.76 18.53 7.28
C VAL A 77 8.27 18.39 7.35
N ARG A 78 8.78 17.17 7.27
CA ARG A 78 10.21 16.84 7.34
C ARG A 78 10.84 16.62 5.96
N TRP A 79 10.06 16.19 4.98
CA TRP A 79 10.51 16.06 3.60
C TRP A 79 9.34 16.15 2.63
N VAL A 80 9.62 16.58 1.40
CA VAL A 80 8.66 16.64 0.30
C VAL A 80 9.35 16.15 -0.98
N ALA A 81 8.63 15.34 -1.76
CA ALA A 81 9.05 14.88 -3.08
C ALA A 81 7.83 14.86 -4.00
N ASP A 82 7.73 15.85 -4.88
CA ASP A 82 6.55 16.15 -5.70
C ASP A 82 5.30 16.38 -4.82
N THR A 83 4.36 15.43 -4.86
CA THR A 83 3.12 15.40 -4.08
C THR A 83 3.20 14.45 -2.88
N ARG A 84 4.36 13.81 -2.67
CA ARG A 84 4.64 12.95 -1.52
C ARG A 84 5.29 13.76 -0.42
N PHE A 85 5.00 13.38 0.82
CA PHE A 85 5.50 14.09 1.98
C PHE A 85 5.76 13.17 3.16
N GLY A 86 6.61 13.64 4.07
CA GLY A 86 6.85 13.07 5.38
C GLY A 86 6.48 14.03 6.50
N ILE A 87 5.49 13.59 7.25
CA ILE A 87 5.01 14.02 8.55
C ILE A 87 5.85 13.68 9.78
N GLU A 88 6.23 14.60 10.65
CA GLU A 88 6.55 14.29 12.05
C GLU A 88 5.48 14.89 12.96
N THR A 89 4.84 14.07 13.78
CA THR A 89 3.77 14.50 14.70
C THR A 89 4.35 14.89 16.05
N ASP A 90 3.81 15.95 16.65
CA ASP A 90 4.25 16.42 17.97
C ASP A 90 3.83 15.43 19.08
N GLU A 91 2.74 14.69 18.85
CA GLU A 91 2.24 13.63 19.72
C GLU A 91 2.44 12.23 19.11
N PRO A 92 2.60 11.18 19.93
CA PRO A 92 2.76 9.82 19.43
C PRO A 92 1.46 9.25 18.83
N ILE A 93 1.58 8.56 17.71
CA ILE A 93 0.48 7.91 17.01
C ILE A 93 0.27 6.50 17.56
N GLU A 94 -0.94 6.21 18.03
CA GLU A 94 -1.33 4.88 18.47
C GLU A 94 -1.79 4.02 17.27
N THR A 95 -0.82 3.41 16.58
CA THR A 95 -1.06 2.63 15.35
C THR A 95 -2.11 1.51 15.50
N ALA A 96 -2.32 1.00 16.70
CA ALA A 96 -3.38 0.02 17.01
C ALA A 96 -4.79 0.60 16.80
N ARG A 97 -5.05 1.87 17.16
CA ARG A 97 -6.36 2.52 16.97
C ARG A 97 -6.72 2.69 15.51
N LEU A 98 -5.74 2.96 14.66
CA LEU A 98 -5.97 2.99 13.21
C LEU A 98 -6.50 1.63 12.73
N ARG A 99 -6.04 0.50 13.30
CA ARG A 99 -6.49 -0.86 12.89
C ARG A 99 -7.96 -1.06 13.20
N ALA A 100 -8.38 -0.75 14.42
CA ALA A 100 -9.78 -0.85 14.84
C ALA A 100 -10.70 0.04 14.00
N ALA A 101 -10.32 1.29 13.75
CA ALA A 101 -11.14 2.23 12.97
C ALA A 101 -11.43 1.77 11.53
N HIS A 102 -10.49 1.04 10.93
CA HIS A 102 -10.68 0.51 9.58
C HIS A 102 -11.49 -0.79 9.59
N ALA A 103 -11.43 -1.59 10.67
CA ALA A 103 -12.25 -2.78 10.80
C ALA A 103 -13.74 -2.43 10.92
N ASP A 104 -14.06 -1.36 11.65
CA ASP A 104 -15.44 -0.87 11.84
C ASP A 104 -16.06 -0.27 10.55
N GLN A 105 -15.22 0.18 9.61
CA GLN A 105 -15.66 0.70 8.31
C GLN A 105 -15.77 -0.37 7.22
N LEU A 106 -15.31 -1.60 7.47
CA LEU A 106 -15.50 -2.72 6.53
C LEU A 106 -16.97 -3.17 6.62
N VAL A 107 -17.82 -2.55 5.79
CA VAL A 107 -19.13 -3.12 5.48
C VAL A 107 -18.88 -4.44 4.77
N THR A 108 -19.34 -5.56 5.34
CA THR A 108 -19.32 -6.86 4.66
C THR A 108 -19.94 -6.71 3.27
N ALA A 109 -19.24 -7.14 2.23
CA ALA A 109 -19.68 -6.99 0.84
C ALA A 109 -21.08 -7.57 0.57
N ASP A 110 -21.53 -8.49 1.43
CA ASP A 110 -22.88 -9.06 1.43
C ASP A 110 -24.00 -8.04 1.68
N SER A 111 -23.71 -6.90 2.32
CA SER A 111 -24.75 -5.99 2.79
C SER A 111 -25.21 -4.95 1.77
N LYS A 112 -24.56 -4.80 0.60
CA LYS A 112 -24.90 -3.71 -0.35
C LYS A 112 -24.72 -3.96 -1.86
N ALA A 113 -24.49 -5.17 -2.32
CA ALA A 113 -24.36 -5.39 -3.77
C ALA A 113 -25.05 -6.67 -4.24
N ASP A 114 -26.14 -6.50 -4.99
CA ASP A 114 -26.63 -7.49 -5.97
C ASP A 114 -25.63 -7.54 -7.14
N PHE A 115 -24.41 -8.04 -6.91
CA PHE A 115 -23.50 -8.30 -8.02
C PHE A 115 -23.88 -9.64 -8.66
N GLN A 116 -24.49 -9.59 -9.84
CA GLN A 116 -24.76 -10.79 -10.62
C GLN A 116 -23.47 -11.21 -11.34
N ILE A 117 -22.88 -12.33 -10.95
CA ILE A 117 -21.82 -12.98 -11.73
C ILE A 117 -22.45 -13.45 -13.04
N VAL A 118 -22.23 -12.73 -14.13
CA VAL A 118 -22.67 -13.16 -15.46
C VAL A 118 -21.79 -14.34 -15.86
N PRO A 119 -22.33 -15.56 -16.03
CA PRO A 119 -21.52 -16.67 -16.52
C PRO A 119 -20.95 -16.32 -17.89
N ALA A 120 -19.69 -16.72 -18.12
CA ALA A 120 -19.04 -16.50 -19.41
C ALA A 120 -19.95 -17.03 -20.53
N PRO A 121 -20.26 -16.23 -21.56
CA PRO A 121 -21.09 -16.69 -22.66
C PRO A 121 -20.45 -17.94 -23.26
N ARG A 122 -21.21 -19.03 -23.33
CA ARG A 122 -20.78 -20.26 -24.02
C ARG A 122 -20.76 -19.96 -25.51
N LEU A 123 -19.67 -19.38 -25.99
CA LEU A 123 -19.40 -19.33 -27.42
C LEU A 123 -19.17 -20.78 -27.86
N SER A 124 -20.21 -21.41 -28.42
CA SER A 124 -20.05 -22.61 -29.22
C SER A 124 -19.35 -22.20 -30.51
N THR A 125 -18.03 -22.08 -30.47
CA THR A 125 -17.24 -21.91 -31.68
C THR A 125 -17.27 -23.23 -32.43
N TRP A 126 -18.32 -23.43 -33.22
CA TRP A 126 -18.36 -24.47 -34.24
C TRP A 126 -17.14 -24.26 -35.14
N ARG A 127 -16.16 -25.16 -35.04
CA ARG A 127 -15.00 -25.19 -35.93
C ARG A 127 -15.32 -26.17 -37.06
N PRO A 128 -15.55 -25.71 -38.30
CA PRO A 128 -15.76 -26.61 -39.42
C PRO A 128 -14.49 -27.47 -39.61
N GLY A 129 -14.63 -28.79 -39.59
CA GLY A 129 -13.55 -29.73 -39.93
C GLY A 129 -13.07 -30.68 -38.83
N LEU A 130 -13.50 -30.53 -37.57
CA LEU A 130 -13.14 -31.47 -36.49
C LEU A 130 -14.27 -32.49 -36.24
N GLY A 131 -14.46 -33.40 -37.21
CA GLY A 131 -15.31 -34.57 -37.01
C GLY A 131 -14.59 -35.58 -36.10
N LEU A 132 -15.14 -35.84 -34.92
CA LEU A 132 -14.77 -37.00 -34.11
C LEU A 132 -15.16 -38.26 -34.89
N ASN A 133 -14.18 -38.97 -35.44
CA ASN A 133 -14.39 -40.28 -36.03
C ASN A 133 -14.26 -41.34 -34.90
N PRO A 134 -15.32 -42.06 -34.51
CA PRO A 134 -15.30 -42.98 -33.39
C PRO A 134 -14.97 -44.39 -33.89
N ASN A 135 -13.72 -44.64 -34.31
CA ASN A 135 -13.25 -46.00 -34.52
C ASN A 135 -11.73 -46.05 -34.72
N LEU A 136 -11.01 -46.58 -33.73
CA LEU A 136 -9.84 -47.45 -33.90
C LEU A 136 -9.56 -48.16 -32.55
N PRO A 137 -9.73 -49.49 -32.46
CA PRO A 137 -9.35 -50.29 -31.29
C PRO A 137 -7.92 -50.84 -31.49
N GLY A 138 -7.07 -50.83 -30.45
CA GLY A 138 -5.71 -51.36 -30.59
C GLY A 138 -4.86 -51.34 -29.32
N SER A 139 -4.97 -52.44 -28.56
CA SER A 139 -4.07 -53.00 -27.54
C SER A 139 -2.64 -52.44 -27.43
N TYR A 140 -2.22 -52.07 -26.22
CA TYR A 140 -0.81 -52.02 -25.83
C TYR A 140 -0.37 -53.34 -25.20
N GLY A 141 0.57 -54.01 -25.87
CA GLY A 141 1.19 -55.26 -25.47
C GLY A 141 2.36 -55.09 -24.48
N SER A 142 2.56 -56.17 -23.74
CA SER A 142 3.65 -56.52 -22.82
C SER A 142 5.06 -56.43 -23.40
N ARG A 143 6.05 -55.99 -22.58
CA ARG A 143 7.19 -56.86 -22.16
C ARG A 143 8.16 -56.22 -21.13
N ARG A 144 8.34 -56.98 -20.04
CA ARG A 144 9.57 -57.45 -19.33
C ARG A 144 10.76 -56.48 -19.12
N GLY A 145 11.09 -56.27 -17.84
CA GLY A 145 12.47 -56.05 -17.38
C GLY A 145 12.97 -57.31 -16.66
N GLY A 146 14.10 -57.85 -17.12
CA GLY A 146 14.86 -58.90 -16.46
C GLY A 146 16.29 -58.41 -16.26
N GLY A 147 16.87 -58.70 -15.11
CA GLY A 147 18.20 -58.32 -14.66
C GLY A 147 18.30 -58.49 -13.16
#